data_AF-A0A7J8YRS2-F1
#
_entry.id   AF-A0A7J8YRS2-F1
#
_cell.length_a   1.000
_cell.length_b   1.000
_cell.length_c   1.000
_cell.angle_alpha   90.00
_cell.angle_beta   90.00
_cell.angle_gamma   90.00
#
_symmetry.space_group_name_H-M   'P 1'
#
loop_
_entity.id
_entity.type
_entity.pdbx_description
1 polymer ?
#
loop_
_entity_poly.entity_id
_entity_poly.type
_entity_poly.pdbx_seq_one_letter_code
_entity_poly.pdbx_strand_id
1 'polypeptide(L)'
;ELKLSESRDLTRIERIGAHSHIRGLGLDSSLEPRDVSEGMVGQAQARKAAGVILQMIKDGKIAGRAILLAGQPGTGKTAIAMGMAKSLGLETPFSMLSGSEIFSLEMSKTEALMQAFRKSIGVRIKEETEIIEGEVVEIQIDRPAVSGAASKTGKLTLKTTDMETVYDLGAKMIEALGKEKVQSGDVIAIDKASGKITKLGRSFSRSRDYDAMGPQTKFVQCPDGELQKRKEVVHSVTLHEIDVINSRTQGFLALFTGDTGEIRAEVREQID
;
A
#
# COMPACT_ATOMS: atom_id res chain seq x y z
N GLU A 1 7.99 -0.74 -15.71
CA GLU A 1 6.62 -0.66 -15.20
C GLU A 1 6.63 -0.12 -13.79
N LEU A 2 5.75 0.86 -13.55
CA LEU A 2 5.71 1.68 -12.36
C LEU A 2 4.95 0.94 -11.26
N LYS A 3 5.58 0.79 -10.08
CA LYS A 3 4.91 0.31 -8.88
C LYS A 3 3.87 1.38 -8.47
N LEU A 4 2.59 1.08 -8.63
CA LEU A 4 1.52 1.80 -7.93
C LEU A 4 1.76 1.59 -6.43
N SER A 5 2.06 2.67 -5.72
CA SER A 5 2.18 2.64 -4.27
C SER A 5 0.82 2.28 -3.68
N GLU A 6 0.77 1.19 -2.92
CA GLU A 6 -0.29 1.00 -1.93
C GLU A 6 -0.32 2.25 -1.05
N SER A 7 -1.50 2.83 -0.81
CA SER A 7 -1.77 4.01 0.04
C SER A 7 -1.44 3.82 1.52
N ARG A 8 -0.35 3.12 1.82
CA ARG A 8 0.44 3.37 3.01
C ARG A 8 1.51 4.36 2.60
N ASP A 9 1.46 5.57 3.15
CA ASP A 9 2.58 6.51 3.18
C ASP A 9 3.82 5.79 3.77
N LEU A 10 4.52 4.98 2.97
CA LEU A 10 5.71 4.21 3.37
C LEU A 10 6.89 5.12 3.75
N THR A 11 6.77 6.42 3.48
CA THR A 11 7.79 7.45 3.73
C THR A 11 7.56 8.26 5.01
N ARG A 12 6.35 8.23 5.60
CA ARG A 12 6.17 8.76 6.96
C ARG A 12 6.44 7.65 7.95
N ILE A 13 7.71 7.54 8.38
CA ILE A 13 8.02 6.98 9.69
C ILE A 13 7.04 7.62 10.66
N GLU A 14 6.13 6.83 11.27
CA GLU A 14 5.24 7.30 12.32
C GLU A 14 6.11 7.71 13.52
N ARG A 15 6.70 8.91 13.45
CA ARG A 15 7.15 9.60 14.65
C ARG A 15 5.92 9.71 15.53
N ILE A 16 6.07 9.45 16.82
CA ILE A 16 5.00 9.59 17.81
C ILE A 16 4.40 10.99 17.67
N GLY A 17 3.30 11.08 16.94
CA GLY A 17 2.56 12.31 16.74
C GLY A 17 1.74 12.61 17.99
N ALA A 18 1.37 13.88 18.18
CA ALA A 18 0.58 14.32 19.33
C ALA A 18 -0.73 13.53 19.53
N HIS A 19 -1.23 12.86 18.49
CA HIS A 19 -2.46 12.09 18.52
C HIS A 19 -2.28 10.59 18.21
N SER A 20 -1.05 10.07 18.21
CA SER A 20 -0.74 8.65 17.93
C SER A 20 -1.43 7.64 18.86
N HIS A 21 -1.87 8.07 20.04
CA HIS A 21 -2.62 7.27 21.00
C HIS A 21 -4.08 7.01 20.58
N ILE A 22 -4.62 7.78 19.63
CA ILE A 22 -6.01 7.68 19.19
C ILE A 22 -6.16 6.57 18.16
N ARG A 23 -6.98 5.57 18.49
CA ARG A 23 -7.25 4.41 17.64
C ARG A 23 -8.68 4.40 17.06
N GLY A 24 -9.56 5.23 17.61
CA GLY A 24 -10.95 5.35 17.16
C GLY A 24 -11.74 6.29 18.08
N LEU A 25 -13.07 6.30 17.95
CA LEU A 25 -13.96 7.14 18.77
C LEU A 25 -14.29 6.54 20.14
N GLY A 26 -13.98 5.26 20.38
CA GLY A 26 -14.22 4.57 21.65
C GLY A 26 -15.70 4.44 22.02
N LEU A 27 -16.56 4.26 21.01
CA LEU A 27 -18.00 4.06 21.17
C LEU A 27 -18.33 2.57 21.30
N ASP A 28 -19.44 2.25 21.95
CA ASP A 28 -20.01 0.90 21.91
C ASP A 28 -20.92 0.69 20.68
N SER A 29 -21.50 -0.51 20.57
CA SER A 29 -22.45 -0.87 19.51
C SER A 29 -23.75 -0.04 19.52
N SER A 30 -24.05 0.63 20.63
CA SER A 30 -25.22 1.49 20.83
C SER A 30 -24.89 2.97 20.61
N LEU A 31 -23.70 3.29 20.09
CA LEU A 31 -23.17 4.64 19.88
C LEU A 31 -22.97 5.44 21.18
N GLU A 32 -22.84 4.77 22.32
CA GLU A 32 -22.55 5.39 23.59
C GLU A 32 -21.04 5.43 23.85
N PRO A 33 -20.48 6.59 24.22
CA PRO A 33 -19.07 6.73 24.50
C PRO A 33 -18.73 6.13 25.85
N ARG A 34 -17.71 5.26 25.89
CA ARG A 34 -17.10 4.82 27.15
C ARG A 34 -16.20 5.92 27.71
N ASP A 35 -16.11 6.02 29.03
CA ASP A 35 -15.32 7.06 29.72
C ASP A 35 -13.86 7.10 29.26
N VAL A 36 -13.25 5.92 29.08
CA VAL A 36 -11.91 5.73 28.53
C VAL A 36 -11.95 4.57 27.54
N SER A 37 -11.72 4.84 26.25
CA SER A 37 -11.66 3.80 25.22
C SER A 37 -10.94 4.29 23.96
N GLU A 38 -10.20 3.40 23.31
CA GLU A 38 -9.49 3.67 22.03
C GLU A 38 -8.59 4.93 22.02
N GLY A 39 -8.05 5.29 23.20
CA GLY A 39 -7.23 6.48 23.38
C GLY A 39 -8.01 7.78 23.60
N MET A 40 -9.34 7.74 23.54
CA MET A 40 -10.22 8.87 23.82
C MET A 40 -10.66 8.86 25.29
N VAL A 41 -10.65 10.04 25.92
CA VAL A 41 -11.10 10.26 27.31
C VAL A 41 -12.05 11.46 27.34
N GLY A 42 -13.21 11.29 27.99
CA GLY A 42 -14.21 12.35 28.11
C GLY A 42 -14.85 12.74 26.76
N GLN A 43 -15.24 14.01 26.60
CA GLN A 43 -15.93 14.55 25.41
C GLN A 43 -17.12 13.69 24.95
N ALA A 44 -17.91 13.18 25.89
CA ALA A 44 -18.97 12.20 25.63
C ALA A 44 -19.98 12.69 24.58
N GLN A 45 -20.52 13.90 24.73
CA GLN A 45 -21.49 14.46 23.79
C GLN A 45 -20.92 14.60 22.38
N ALA A 46 -19.68 15.11 22.26
CA ALA A 46 -19.03 15.30 20.96
C ALA A 46 -18.68 13.97 20.29
N ARG A 47 -18.23 12.97 21.05
CA ARG A 47 -17.96 11.60 20.55
C ARG A 47 -19.23 10.90 20.11
N LYS A 48 -20.32 11.02 20.87
CA LYS A 48 -21.64 10.48 20.50
C LYS A 48 -22.13 11.11 19.19
N ALA A 49 -22.06 12.44 19.07
CA ALA A 49 -22.42 13.15 17.84
C ALA A 49 -21.54 12.72 16.64
N ALA A 50 -20.22 12.63 16.84
CA ALA A 50 -19.29 12.13 15.82
C ALA A 50 -19.60 10.70 15.39
N GLY A 51 -20.03 9.83 16.31
CA GLY A 51 -20.48 8.47 16.02
C GLY A 51 -21.72 8.40 15.14
N VAL A 52 -22.73 9.24 15.44
CA VAL A 52 -23.93 9.34 14.60
C VAL A 52 -23.57 9.81 13.19
N ILE A 53 -22.70 10.82 13.07
CA ILE A 53 -22.23 11.31 11.77
C ILE A 53 -21.46 10.21 11.03
N LEU A 54 -20.57 9.49 11.71
CA LEU A 54 -19.83 8.37 11.15
C LEU A 54 -20.79 7.30 10.58
N GLN A 55 -21.86 6.97 11.29
CA GLN A 55 -22.86 6.02 10.81
C GLN A 55 -23.60 6.55 9.59
N MET A 56 -23.98 7.83 9.58
CA MET A 56 -24.61 8.45 8.41
C MET A 56 -23.70 8.45 7.17
N ILE A 57 -22.39 8.58 7.37
CA ILE A 57 -21.38 8.45 6.29
C ILE A 57 -21.32 7.01 5.78
N LYS A 58 -21.24 6.02 6.68
CA LYS A 58 -21.20 4.59 6.31
C LYS A 58 -22.46 4.14 5.57
N ASP A 59 -23.62 4.67 5.97
CA ASP A 59 -24.90 4.42 5.31
C ASP A 59 -25.05 5.17 3.97
N GLY A 60 -24.12 6.06 3.60
CA GLY A 60 -24.19 6.85 2.36
C GLY A 60 -25.31 7.90 2.32
N LYS A 61 -25.92 8.22 3.48
CA LYS A 61 -27.06 9.17 3.56
C LYS A 61 -26.65 10.63 3.46
N ILE A 62 -25.36 10.92 3.65
CA ILE A 62 -24.80 12.27 3.61
C ILE A 62 -23.68 12.32 2.56
N ALA A 63 -23.81 13.25 1.62
CA ALA A 63 -22.75 13.65 0.69
C ALA A 63 -22.69 15.19 0.61
N GLY A 64 -21.47 15.75 0.46
CA GLY A 64 -21.28 17.19 0.26
C GLY A 64 -21.59 18.09 1.46
N ARG A 65 -21.64 17.56 2.69
CA ARG A 65 -21.85 18.36 3.91
C ARG A 65 -20.55 18.56 4.68
N ALA A 66 -20.35 19.77 5.19
CA ALA A 66 -19.24 20.10 6.07
C ALA A 66 -19.62 19.90 7.55
N ILE A 67 -18.65 19.48 8.36
CA ILE A 67 -18.79 19.34 9.82
C ILE A 67 -17.87 20.39 10.46
N LEU A 68 -18.44 21.23 11.33
CA LEU A 68 -17.68 22.22 12.09
C LEU A 68 -17.55 21.77 13.55
N LEU A 69 -16.32 21.52 13.99
CA LEU A 69 -16.00 21.27 15.40
C LEU A 69 -15.56 22.59 16.05
N ALA A 70 -16.43 23.20 16.85
CA ALA A 70 -16.16 24.45 17.55
C ALA A 70 -15.89 24.21 19.05
N GLY A 71 -15.00 25.00 19.64
CA GLY A 71 -14.65 24.91 21.06
C GLY A 71 -13.33 25.62 21.40
N GLN A 72 -13.02 25.74 22.68
CA GLN A 72 -11.78 26.37 23.14
C GLN A 72 -10.52 25.60 22.70
N PRO A 73 -9.34 26.24 22.60
CA PRO A 73 -8.08 25.54 22.36
C PRO A 73 -7.85 24.43 23.40
N GLY A 74 -7.26 23.31 22.99
CA GLY A 74 -6.96 22.18 23.89
C GLY A 74 -8.12 21.24 24.22
N THR A 75 -9.34 21.46 23.69
CA THR A 75 -10.50 20.59 23.99
C THR A 75 -10.62 19.31 23.15
N GLY A 76 -9.58 18.93 22.41
CA GLY A 76 -9.58 17.66 21.65
C GLY A 76 -10.35 17.67 20.32
N LYS A 77 -10.55 18.83 19.69
CA LYS A 77 -11.22 18.92 18.38
C LYS A 77 -10.52 18.09 17.29
N THR A 78 -9.21 18.29 17.13
CA THR A 78 -8.38 17.52 16.19
C THR A 78 -8.34 16.03 16.56
N ALA A 79 -8.36 15.72 17.86
CA ALA A 79 -8.41 14.35 18.36
C ALA A 79 -9.69 13.63 17.92
N ILE A 80 -10.86 14.28 18.03
CA ILE A 80 -12.14 13.72 17.57
C ILE A 80 -12.12 13.51 16.06
N ALA A 81 -11.63 14.48 15.28
CA ALA A 81 -11.53 14.34 13.82
C ALA A 81 -10.65 13.14 13.42
N MET A 82 -9.53 12.93 14.12
CA MET A 82 -8.67 11.79 13.86
C MET A 82 -9.28 10.46 14.33
N GLY A 83 -10.03 10.47 15.44
CA GLY A 83 -10.82 9.33 15.89
C GLY A 83 -11.89 8.93 14.85
N MET A 84 -12.56 9.91 14.23
CA MET A 84 -13.49 9.67 13.12
C MET A 84 -12.78 9.02 11.94
N ALA A 85 -11.63 9.56 11.52
CA ALA A 85 -10.85 9.02 10.40
C ALA A 85 -10.41 7.57 10.65
N LYS A 86 -9.88 7.26 11.84
CA LYS A 86 -9.48 5.89 12.21
C LYS A 86 -10.67 4.93 12.27
N SER A 87 -11.85 5.42 12.65
CA SER A 87 -13.08 4.62 12.74
C SER A 87 -13.77 4.36 11.39
N LEU A 88 -13.44 5.13 10.34
CA LEU A 88 -13.86 4.87 8.96
C LEU A 88 -13.10 3.69 8.36
N GLY A 89 -11.82 3.55 8.72
CA GLY A 89 -10.96 2.43 8.34
C GLY A 89 -9.56 2.91 7.94
N LEU A 90 -8.60 1.99 7.90
CA LEU A 90 -7.25 2.30 7.44
C LEU A 90 -7.17 2.56 5.93
N GLU A 91 -8.18 2.12 5.18
CA GLU A 91 -8.24 2.25 3.72
C GLU A 91 -8.93 3.53 3.25
N THR A 92 -9.53 4.31 4.16
CA THR A 92 -10.12 5.60 3.81
C THR A 92 -9.06 6.70 3.91
N PRO A 93 -8.76 7.43 2.81
CA PRO A 93 -7.77 8.49 2.85
C PRO A 93 -8.23 9.62 3.76
N PHE A 94 -7.29 10.14 4.54
CA PHE A 94 -7.54 11.26 5.45
C PHE A 94 -6.41 12.28 5.31
N SER A 95 -6.77 13.48 4.86
CA SER A 95 -5.84 14.59 4.73
C SER A 95 -6.08 15.61 5.85
N MET A 96 -5.02 15.90 6.61
CA MET A 96 -5.00 17.06 7.51
C MET A 96 -4.34 18.21 6.79
N LEU A 97 -5.04 19.34 6.72
CA LEU A 97 -4.56 20.58 6.12
C LEU A 97 -4.67 21.71 7.14
N SER A 98 -3.57 22.42 7.36
CA SER A 98 -3.60 23.67 8.11
C SER A 98 -4.04 24.82 7.21
N GLY A 99 -4.84 25.75 7.71
CA GLY A 99 -5.27 26.91 6.92
C GLY A 99 -4.11 27.75 6.40
N SER A 100 -2.98 27.76 7.11
CA SER A 100 -1.76 28.45 6.68
C SER A 100 -1.05 27.79 5.51
N GLU A 101 -1.22 26.47 5.31
CA GLU A 101 -0.58 25.72 4.21
C GLU A 101 -1.20 26.06 2.84
N ILE A 102 -2.42 26.61 2.83
CA ILE A 102 -3.10 27.04 1.59
C ILE A 102 -2.41 28.26 0.96
N PHE A 103 -1.72 29.07 1.77
CA PHE A 103 -1.04 30.26 1.31
C PHE A 103 0.42 29.94 0.97
N SER A 104 0.66 29.54 -0.28
CA SER A 104 1.99 29.29 -0.81
C SER A 104 2.35 30.24 -1.95
N LEU A 105 3.66 30.42 -2.19
CA LEU A 105 4.20 31.06 -3.39
C LEU A 105 4.36 30.08 -4.56
N GLU A 106 4.41 28.77 -4.27
CA GLU A 106 4.67 27.72 -5.26
C GLU A 106 3.45 27.42 -6.13
N MET A 107 2.24 27.59 -5.58
CA MET A 107 0.98 27.31 -6.26
C MET A 107 -0.13 28.23 -5.80
N SER A 108 -1.16 28.39 -6.64
CA SER A 108 -2.34 29.17 -6.30
C SER A 108 -3.16 28.56 -5.16
N LYS A 109 -3.87 29.42 -4.40
CA LYS A 109 -4.76 28.99 -3.30
C LYS A 109 -5.82 27.99 -3.75
N THR A 110 -6.36 28.19 -4.96
CA THR A 110 -7.35 27.30 -5.58
C THR A 110 -6.76 25.93 -5.87
N GLU A 111 -5.53 25.90 -6.40
CA GLU A 111 -4.83 24.65 -6.68
C GLU A 111 -4.50 23.89 -5.38
N ALA A 112 -4.02 24.58 -4.34
CA ALA A 112 -3.74 23.98 -3.04
C ALA A 112 -4.99 23.32 -2.43
N LEU A 113 -6.14 24.00 -2.48
CA LEU A 113 -7.42 23.44 -2.02
C LEU A 113 -7.88 22.26 -2.87
N MET A 114 -7.76 22.35 -4.19
CA MET A 114 -8.17 21.30 -5.11
C MET A 114 -7.33 20.03 -4.94
N GLN A 115 -6.02 20.17 -4.75
CA GLN A 115 -5.14 19.05 -4.39
C GLN A 115 -5.53 18.45 -3.04
N ALA A 116 -5.87 19.27 -2.04
CA ALA A 116 -6.28 18.77 -0.73
C ALA A 116 -7.58 17.93 -0.80
N PHE A 117 -8.56 18.36 -1.62
CA PHE A 117 -9.77 17.58 -1.87
C PHE A 117 -9.46 16.28 -2.61
N ARG A 118 -8.64 16.31 -3.68
CA ARG A 118 -8.28 15.10 -4.44
C ARG A 118 -7.41 14.12 -3.65
N LYS A 119 -6.61 14.58 -2.69
CA LYS A 119 -5.88 13.72 -1.73
C LYS A 119 -6.82 13.01 -0.76
N SER A 120 -8.01 13.58 -0.51
CA SER A 120 -9.01 13.05 0.43
C SER A 120 -10.02 12.11 -0.23
N ILE A 121 -9.92 11.90 -1.55
CA ILE A 121 -10.79 11.00 -2.31
C ILE A 121 -9.95 9.83 -2.81
N GLY A 122 -10.32 8.62 -2.39
CA GLY A 122 -9.63 7.38 -2.72
C GLY A 122 -10.45 6.55 -3.70
N VAL A 123 -9.79 6.03 -4.72
CA VAL A 123 -10.30 5.03 -5.65
C VAL A 123 -9.75 3.67 -5.23
N ARG A 124 -10.65 2.69 -5.11
CA ARG A 124 -10.30 1.31 -4.80
C ARG A 124 -10.45 0.46 -6.04
N ILE A 125 -9.34 -0.06 -6.53
CA ILE A 125 -9.28 -0.95 -7.69
C ILE A 125 -9.02 -2.35 -7.16
N LYS A 126 -9.88 -3.29 -7.54
CA LYS A 126 -9.67 -4.71 -7.29
C LYS A 126 -9.17 -5.33 -8.58
N GLU A 127 -8.00 -5.95 -8.53
CA GLU A 127 -7.40 -6.65 -9.65
C GLU A 127 -7.13 -8.10 -9.27
N GLU A 128 -7.46 -9.02 -10.16
CA GLU A 128 -7.09 -10.43 -10.01
C GLU A 128 -5.74 -10.66 -10.68
N THR A 129 -4.76 -11.12 -9.90
CA THR A 129 -3.43 -11.48 -10.41
C THR A 129 -3.17 -12.96 -10.21
N GLU A 130 -2.56 -13.60 -11.20
CA GLU A 130 -2.11 -14.99 -11.10
C GLU A 130 -0.69 -15.01 -10.52
N ILE A 131 -0.54 -15.60 -9.33
CA ILE A 131 0.73 -15.70 -8.62
C ILE A 131 1.14 -17.17 -8.54
N ILE A 132 2.40 -17.44 -8.83
CA ILE A 132 3.02 -18.76 -8.66
C ILE A 132 3.86 -18.72 -7.39
N GLU A 133 3.50 -19.50 -6.38
CA GLU A 133 4.22 -19.57 -5.09
C GLU A 133 4.79 -20.97 -4.88
N GLY A 134 6.09 -21.07 -4.60
CA GLY A 134 6.74 -22.36 -4.39
C GLY A 134 8.15 -22.26 -3.81
N GLU A 135 8.64 -23.37 -3.27
CA GLU A 135 10.05 -23.57 -2.92
C GLU A 135 10.85 -23.94 -4.18
N VAL A 136 11.98 -23.29 -4.36
CA VAL A 136 12.92 -23.58 -5.45
C VAL A 136 13.71 -24.85 -5.14
N VAL A 137 13.52 -25.91 -5.93
CA VAL A 137 14.31 -27.15 -5.79
C VAL A 137 15.67 -26.99 -6.46
N GLU A 138 15.65 -26.54 -7.73
CA GLU A 138 16.81 -26.43 -8.60
C GLU A 138 16.61 -25.29 -9.62
N ILE A 139 17.71 -24.63 -9.98
CA ILE A 139 17.77 -23.62 -11.03
C ILE A 139 18.87 -24.04 -12.01
N GLN A 140 18.50 -24.36 -13.24
CA GLN A 140 19.42 -24.64 -14.34
C GLN A 140 19.44 -23.44 -15.29
N ILE A 141 20.61 -22.87 -15.56
CA ILE A 141 20.75 -21.74 -16.47
C ILE A 141 21.71 -22.15 -17.57
N ASP A 142 21.19 -22.30 -18.78
CA ASP A 142 21.99 -22.56 -19.97
C ASP A 142 22.62 -21.25 -20.43
N ARG A 143 23.92 -21.10 -20.14
CA ARG A 143 24.73 -20.00 -20.65
C ARG A 143 25.39 -20.45 -21.96
N PRO A 144 24.99 -19.90 -23.13
CA PRO A 144 25.69 -20.19 -24.37
C PRO A 144 27.14 -19.69 -24.27
N ALA A 145 28.09 -20.56 -24.62
CA ALA A 145 29.53 -20.30 -24.51
C ALA A 145 30.06 -19.23 -25.49
N VAL A 146 29.26 -18.82 -26.48
CA VAL A 146 29.66 -17.87 -27.51
C VAL A 146 28.91 -16.55 -27.30
N SER A 147 29.68 -15.47 -27.15
CA SER A 147 29.18 -14.09 -27.05
C SER A 147 28.56 -13.65 -28.38
N GLY A 148 27.26 -13.90 -28.58
CA GLY A 148 26.53 -13.24 -29.67
C GLY A 148 25.30 -13.91 -30.29
N ALA A 149 24.89 -15.13 -29.94
CA ALA A 149 23.87 -15.83 -30.77
C ALA A 149 22.73 -16.58 -30.05
N ALA A 150 22.63 -16.60 -28.73
CA ALA A 150 21.46 -17.18 -28.06
C ALA A 150 21.08 -16.38 -26.81
N SER A 151 19.80 -16.03 -26.72
CA SER A 151 19.18 -15.52 -25.49
C SER A 151 19.34 -16.57 -24.38
N LYS A 152 19.76 -16.15 -23.18
CA LYS A 152 19.90 -17.06 -22.03
C LYS A 152 18.56 -17.77 -21.78
N THR A 153 18.58 -19.10 -21.79
CA THR A 153 17.45 -19.96 -21.40
C THR A 153 17.78 -20.65 -20.10
N GLY A 154 16.76 -21.06 -19.35
CA GLY A 154 16.96 -21.80 -18.11
C GLY A 154 15.73 -22.63 -17.77
N LYS A 155 15.88 -23.52 -16.80
CA LYS A 155 14.80 -24.30 -16.22
C LYS A 155 14.76 -24.06 -14.72
N LEU A 156 13.56 -23.88 -14.19
CA LEU A 156 13.30 -23.66 -12.78
C LEU A 156 12.35 -24.73 -12.28
N THR A 157 12.80 -25.49 -11.30
CA THR A 157 11.95 -26.48 -10.64
C THR A 157 11.40 -25.89 -9.36
N LEU A 158 10.07 -25.73 -9.30
CA LEU A 158 9.34 -25.26 -8.13
C LEU A 158 8.51 -26.39 -7.54
N LYS A 159 8.49 -26.48 -6.21
CA LYS A 159 7.65 -27.41 -5.46
C LYS A 159 6.78 -26.69 -4.42
N THR A 160 5.59 -27.20 -4.23
CA THR A 160 4.76 -27.02 -3.03
C THR A 160 4.76 -28.32 -2.23
N THR A 161 3.95 -28.42 -1.18
CA THR A 161 3.75 -29.71 -0.49
C THR A 161 3.10 -30.77 -1.36
N ASP A 162 2.28 -30.35 -2.33
CA ASP A 162 1.38 -31.25 -3.05
C ASP A 162 1.82 -31.47 -4.50
N MET A 163 2.58 -30.54 -5.08
CA MET A 163 2.96 -30.57 -6.49
C MET A 163 4.41 -30.12 -6.71
N GLU A 164 5.03 -30.67 -7.75
CA GLU A 164 6.34 -30.25 -8.25
C GLU A 164 6.25 -30.06 -9.76
N THR A 165 6.73 -28.92 -10.26
CA THR A 165 6.68 -28.59 -11.69
C THR A 165 7.95 -27.90 -12.14
N VAL A 166 8.33 -28.16 -13.39
CA VAL A 166 9.46 -27.53 -14.06
C VAL A 166 8.94 -26.44 -15.00
N TYR A 167 9.46 -25.23 -14.86
CA TYR A 167 9.17 -24.07 -15.70
C TYR A 167 10.38 -23.72 -16.57
N ASP A 168 10.15 -23.52 -17.87
CA ASP A 168 11.16 -22.94 -18.76
C ASP A 168 11.21 -21.41 -18.56
N LEU A 169 12.41 -20.90 -18.34
CA LEU A 169 12.70 -19.50 -18.08
C LEU A 169 13.28 -18.82 -19.32
N GLY A 170 12.72 -17.65 -19.66
CA GLY A 170 13.31 -16.72 -20.62
C GLY A 170 14.39 -15.83 -19.99
N ALA A 171 15.15 -15.14 -20.83
CA ALA A 171 16.27 -14.28 -20.42
C ALA A 171 15.90 -13.23 -19.35
N LYS A 172 14.73 -12.58 -19.46
CA LYS A 172 14.25 -11.57 -18.49
C LYS A 172 14.04 -12.16 -17.09
N MET A 173 13.49 -13.38 -17.01
CA MET A 173 13.25 -14.05 -15.73
C MET A 173 14.56 -14.48 -15.07
N ILE A 174 15.53 -14.93 -15.88
CA ILE A 174 16.88 -15.30 -15.39
C ILE A 174 17.59 -14.08 -14.79
N GLU A 175 17.47 -12.91 -15.42
CA GLU A 175 18.01 -11.66 -14.89
C GLU A 175 17.31 -11.24 -13.60
N ALA A 176 15.98 -11.40 -13.51
CA ALA A 176 15.21 -11.13 -12.29
C ALA A 176 15.63 -12.05 -11.13
N LEU A 177 15.79 -13.36 -11.38
CA LEU A 177 16.29 -14.33 -10.39
C LEU A 177 17.71 -13.98 -9.92
N GLY A 178 18.58 -13.58 -10.86
CA GLY A 178 19.94 -13.14 -10.55
C GLY A 178 19.97 -11.87 -9.71
N LYS A 179 19.07 -10.92 -9.98
CA LYS A 179 18.93 -9.66 -9.25
C LYS A 179 18.48 -9.88 -7.79
N GLU A 180 17.49 -10.75 -7.59
CA GLU A 180 16.98 -11.13 -6.27
C GLU A 180 17.87 -12.17 -5.55
N LYS A 181 18.95 -12.63 -6.21
CA LYS A 181 19.89 -13.65 -5.70
C LYS A 181 19.17 -14.89 -5.17
N VAL A 182 18.22 -15.40 -5.96
CA VAL A 182 17.46 -16.59 -5.62
C VAL A 182 18.36 -17.83 -5.68
N GLN A 183 18.31 -18.65 -4.63
CA GLN A 183 19.05 -19.89 -4.50
C GLN A 183 18.08 -21.06 -4.32
N SER A 184 18.60 -22.28 -4.47
CA SER A 184 17.83 -23.47 -4.13
C SER A 184 17.51 -23.50 -2.64
N GLY A 185 16.28 -23.89 -2.31
CA GLY A 185 15.68 -23.83 -0.98
C GLY A 185 15.04 -22.50 -0.61
N ASP A 186 15.07 -21.48 -1.48
CA ASP A 186 14.30 -20.25 -1.25
C ASP A 186 12.82 -20.44 -1.61
N VAL A 187 11.94 -19.77 -0.86
CA VAL A 187 10.51 -19.68 -1.17
C VAL A 187 10.27 -18.36 -1.92
N ILE A 188 9.76 -18.46 -3.14
CA ILE A 188 9.53 -17.30 -4.01
C ILE A 188 8.06 -17.21 -4.43
N ALA A 189 7.62 -15.97 -4.67
CA ALA A 189 6.37 -15.66 -5.34
C ALA A 189 6.66 -14.97 -6.66
N ILE A 190 6.11 -15.49 -7.75
CA ILE A 190 6.23 -14.94 -9.09
C ILE A 190 4.86 -14.44 -9.53
N ASP A 191 4.75 -13.15 -9.79
CA ASP A 191 3.57 -12.61 -10.47
C ASP A 191 3.69 -12.89 -11.98
N LYS A 192 2.73 -13.64 -12.52
CA LYS A 192 2.75 -14.10 -13.91
C LYS A 192 2.53 -12.96 -14.91
N ALA A 193 1.80 -11.92 -14.53
CA ALA A 193 1.51 -10.79 -15.40
C ALA A 193 2.72 -9.85 -15.49
N SER A 194 3.33 -9.51 -14.35
CA SER A 194 4.47 -8.58 -14.31
C SER A 194 5.84 -9.25 -14.47
N GLY A 195 5.93 -10.57 -14.31
CA GLY A 195 7.20 -11.30 -14.26
C GLY A 195 8.06 -10.94 -13.04
N LYS A 196 7.48 -10.26 -12.05
CA LYS A 196 8.20 -9.83 -10.86
C LYS A 196 8.35 -10.99 -9.89
N ILE A 197 9.58 -11.21 -9.46
CA ILE A 197 9.94 -12.25 -8.51
C ILE A 197 10.13 -11.61 -7.14
N THR A 198 9.49 -12.17 -6.12
CA THR A 198 9.61 -11.72 -4.73
C THR A 198 10.09 -12.88 -3.88
N LYS A 199 11.24 -12.71 -3.21
CA LYS A 199 11.76 -13.70 -2.25
C LYS A 199 11.02 -13.56 -0.92
N LEU A 200 10.16 -14.53 -0.60
CA LEU A 200 9.38 -14.54 0.64
C LEU A 200 10.24 -14.95 1.84
N GLY A 201 11.19 -15.84 1.61
CA GLY A 201 12.12 -16.31 2.63
C GLY A 201 12.84 -17.58 2.20
N ARG A 202 13.37 -18.31 3.17
CA ARG A 202 14.04 -19.59 2.96
C ARG A 202 13.28 -20.72 3.63
N SER A 203 13.21 -21.88 2.98
CA SER A 203 12.54 -23.06 3.52
C SER A 203 13.23 -23.57 4.79
N PHE A 204 12.44 -24.07 5.74
CA PHE A 204 12.96 -24.70 6.96
C PHE A 204 13.74 -25.99 6.67
N SER A 205 13.35 -26.72 5.62
CA SER A 205 13.91 -28.02 5.23
C SER A 205 15.41 -27.95 4.88
N ARG A 206 15.87 -26.83 4.29
CA ARG A 206 17.28 -26.61 3.91
C ARG A 206 18.01 -25.59 4.79
N SER A 207 17.52 -25.35 6.00
CA SER A 207 18.12 -24.40 6.95
C SER A 207 19.51 -24.81 7.44
N ARG A 208 19.84 -26.11 7.43
CA ARG A 208 21.10 -26.68 7.95
C ARG A 208 22.25 -26.74 6.94
N ASP A 209 21.96 -26.68 5.64
CA ASP A 209 22.97 -26.93 4.59
C ASP A 209 23.86 -25.71 4.29
N TYR A 210 23.55 -24.55 4.89
CA TYR A 210 24.28 -23.29 4.65
C TYR A 210 24.66 -22.61 5.96
N ASP A 211 25.95 -22.69 6.30
CA ASP A 211 26.56 -22.14 7.52
C ASP A 211 26.75 -20.61 7.48
N ALA A 212 26.81 -20.02 6.27
CA ALA A 212 26.98 -18.58 6.06
C ALA A 212 25.63 -17.84 5.93
N MET A 213 24.77 -17.92 6.94
CA MET A 213 23.50 -17.17 6.96
C MET A 213 23.71 -15.76 7.51
N GLY A 214 23.28 -14.75 6.75
CA GLY A 214 23.16 -13.39 7.28
C GLY A 214 22.04 -13.30 8.33
N PRO A 215 22.14 -12.39 9.31
CA PRO A 215 21.15 -12.20 10.39
C PRO A 215 19.74 -11.76 9.92
N GLN A 216 19.52 -11.64 8.61
CA GLN A 216 18.29 -11.16 7.96
C GLN A 216 17.53 -12.28 7.22
N THR A 217 17.97 -13.54 7.31
CA THR A 217 17.32 -14.64 6.60
C THR A 217 16.01 -15.04 7.30
N LYS A 218 14.89 -14.66 6.70
CA LYS A 218 13.55 -15.04 7.18
C LYS A 218 13.24 -16.47 6.75
N PHE A 219 13.00 -17.35 7.72
CA PHE A 219 12.56 -18.71 7.45
C PHE A 219 11.05 -18.77 7.28
N VAL A 220 10.60 -19.44 6.22
CA VAL A 220 9.19 -19.58 5.84
C VAL A 220 8.92 -21.05 5.53
N GLN A 221 7.71 -21.52 5.84
CA GLN A 221 7.28 -22.87 5.50
C GLN A 221 7.10 -23.00 3.99
N CYS A 222 7.27 -24.22 3.47
CA CYS A 222 6.91 -24.55 2.09
C CYS A 222 5.43 -24.20 1.87
N PRO A 223 5.07 -23.51 0.78
CA PRO A 223 3.67 -23.20 0.51
C PRO A 223 2.87 -24.49 0.28
N ASP A 224 1.65 -24.53 0.82
CA ASP A 224 0.74 -25.66 0.65
C ASP A 224 -0.20 -25.44 -0.57
N GLY A 225 -0.69 -26.53 -1.16
CA GLY A 225 -1.66 -26.51 -2.25
C GLY A 225 -1.06 -26.38 -3.66
N GLU A 226 -1.88 -25.90 -4.60
CA GLU A 226 -1.48 -25.68 -5.99
C GLU A 226 -0.42 -24.59 -6.11
N LEU A 227 0.54 -24.77 -7.02
CA LEU A 227 1.61 -23.81 -7.31
C LEU A 227 1.08 -22.48 -7.85
N GLN A 228 0.03 -22.52 -8.68
CA GLN A 228 -0.57 -21.35 -9.30
C GLN A 228 -1.86 -20.97 -8.57
N LYS A 229 -1.89 -19.77 -8.00
CA LYS A 229 -3.03 -19.25 -7.24
C LYS A 229 -3.52 -17.95 -7.87
N ARG A 230 -4.84 -17.75 -7.90
CA ARG A 230 -5.44 -16.45 -8.20
C ARG A 230 -5.57 -15.67 -6.91
N LYS A 231 -4.99 -14.47 -6.88
CA LYS A 231 -5.05 -13.58 -5.73
C LYS A 231 -5.68 -12.26 -6.15
N GLU A 232 -6.76 -11.90 -5.45
CA GLU A 232 -7.30 -10.55 -5.52
C GLU A 232 -6.36 -9.60 -4.78
N VAL A 233 -5.82 -8.62 -5.49
CA VAL A 233 -5.04 -7.53 -4.93
C VAL A 233 -5.89 -6.28 -4.98
N VAL A 234 -6.04 -5.63 -3.82
CA VAL A 234 -6.81 -4.40 -3.69
C VAL A 234 -5.83 -3.24 -3.65
N HIS A 235 -5.84 -2.43 -4.71
CA HIS A 235 -5.08 -1.20 -4.80
C HIS A 235 -5.98 -0.04 -4.38
N SER A 236 -5.59 0.66 -3.32
CA SER A 236 -6.24 1.91 -2.91
C SER A 236 -5.30 3.07 -3.24
N VAL A 237 -5.74 3.98 -4.11
CA VAL A 237 -4.96 5.12 -4.63
C VAL A 237 -5.82 6.38 -4.53
N THR A 238 -5.24 7.54 -4.25
CA THR A 238 -5.96 8.82 -4.22
C THR A 238 -6.08 9.45 -5.60
N LEU A 239 -7.11 10.26 -5.85
CA LEU A 239 -7.25 10.96 -7.13
C LEU A 239 -6.05 11.86 -7.42
N HIS A 240 -5.48 12.48 -6.39
CA HIS A 240 -4.28 13.31 -6.55
C HIS A 240 -3.06 12.52 -7.01
N GLU A 241 -2.86 11.29 -6.53
CA GLU A 241 -1.76 10.45 -7.00
C GLU A 241 -1.93 10.11 -8.49
N ILE A 242 -3.15 9.79 -8.92
CA ILE A 242 -3.47 9.50 -10.33
C ILE A 242 -3.20 10.74 -11.20
N ASP A 243 -3.64 11.92 -10.75
CA ASP A 243 -3.39 13.19 -11.45
C ASP A 243 -1.89 13.44 -11.67
N VAL A 244 -1.08 13.28 -10.62
CA VAL A 244 0.35 13.55 -10.67
C VAL A 244 1.06 12.54 -11.58
N ILE A 245 0.70 11.26 -11.50
CA ILE A 245 1.26 10.20 -12.36
C ILE A 245 0.98 10.51 -13.83
N ASN A 246 -0.24 10.96 -14.16
CA ASN A 246 -0.64 11.24 -15.54
C ASN A 246 -0.16 12.60 -16.05
N SER A 247 0.24 13.53 -15.17
CA SER A 247 0.66 14.87 -15.58
C SER A 247 2.08 14.94 -16.16
N ARG A 248 3.01 14.05 -15.76
CA ARG A 248 4.42 14.10 -16.20
C ARG A 248 5.01 12.69 -16.34
N THR A 249 5.95 12.52 -17.28
CA THR A 249 6.68 11.25 -17.52
C THR A 249 7.45 10.75 -16.29
N GLN A 250 7.81 11.64 -15.35
CA GLN A 250 8.36 11.30 -14.02
C GLN A 250 7.46 11.80 -12.86
N GLY A 251 6.14 11.86 -13.08
CA GLY A 251 5.17 12.29 -12.06
C GLY A 251 5.27 11.47 -10.77
N PHE A 252 5.58 10.18 -10.87
CA PHE A 252 5.81 9.32 -9.70
C PHE A 252 6.91 9.84 -8.78
N LEU A 253 8.01 10.41 -9.31
CA LEU A 253 9.10 10.92 -8.48
C LEU A 253 8.69 12.23 -7.77
N ALA A 254 7.86 13.04 -8.42
CA ALA A 254 7.33 14.28 -7.87
C ALA A 254 6.47 14.07 -6.62
N LEU A 255 5.78 12.93 -6.51
CA LEU A 255 5.05 12.56 -5.30
C LEU A 255 5.98 12.43 -4.08
N PHE A 256 7.24 12.01 -4.28
CA PHE A 256 8.22 11.86 -3.20
C PHE A 256 8.97 13.16 -2.90
N THR A 257 9.22 13.98 -3.92
CA THR A 257 9.97 15.23 -3.75
C THR A 257 9.10 16.40 -3.30
N GLY A 258 7.77 16.28 -3.44
CA GLY A 258 6.82 17.36 -3.15
C GLY A 258 6.74 18.43 -4.24
N ASP A 259 7.53 18.30 -5.30
CA ASP A 259 7.56 19.23 -6.45
C ASP A 259 6.53 18.82 -7.51
N THR A 260 5.26 18.81 -7.12
CA THR A 260 4.15 18.45 -8.02
C THR A 260 3.74 19.62 -8.93
N GLY A 261 3.98 20.86 -8.50
CA GLY A 261 3.50 22.06 -9.17
C GLY A 261 1.97 22.10 -9.32
N GLU A 262 1.48 22.94 -10.23
CA GLU A 262 0.07 22.99 -10.62
C GLU A 262 -0.25 21.94 -11.69
N ILE A 263 -1.40 21.26 -11.54
CA ILE A 263 -1.84 20.22 -12.45
C ILE A 263 -2.84 20.80 -13.45
N ARG A 264 -2.68 20.48 -14.73
CA ARG A 264 -3.58 20.96 -15.81
C ARG A 264 -4.99 20.39 -15.64
N ALA A 265 -5.99 21.22 -15.92
CA ALA A 265 -7.40 20.83 -15.87
C ALA A 265 -7.74 19.69 -16.85
N GLU A 266 -7.14 19.66 -18.04
CA GLU A 266 -7.34 18.60 -19.04
C GLU A 266 -7.02 17.19 -18.50
N VAL A 267 -5.96 17.06 -17.68
CA VAL A 267 -5.59 15.79 -17.06
C VAL A 267 -6.64 15.35 -16.05
N ARG A 268 -7.22 16.31 -15.32
CA ARG A 268 -8.26 16.07 -14.33
C ARG A 268 -9.58 15.64 -14.96
N GLU A 269 -9.99 16.31 -16.04
CA GLU A 269 -11.20 15.98 -16.80
C GLU A 269 -11.13 14.59 -17.46
N GLN A 270 -9.93 14.10 -17.79
CA GLN A 270 -9.75 12.75 -18.31
C GLN A 270 -9.90 11.66 -17.22
N ILE A 271 -9.62 12.01 -15.96
CA ILE A 271 -9.64 11.08 -14.83
C ILE A 271 -11.02 11.02 -14.17
N ASP A 272 -11.76 12.14 -14.17
CA ASP A 272 -13.13 12.25 -13.65
C ASP A 272 -14.14 11.48 -14.51
#